data_AF-A0A915MGW2-F1
#
_entry.id   AF-A0A915MGW2-F1
#
_cell.length_a   1.000
_cell.length_b   1.000
_cell.length_c   1.000
_cell.angle_alpha   90.00
_cell.angle_beta   90.00
_cell.angle_gamma   90.00
#
_symmetry.space_group_name_H-M   'P 1'
#
loop_
_entity.id
_entity.type
_entity.pdbx_description
1 polymer ?
#
loop_
_entity_poly.entity_id
_entity_poly.type
_entity_poly.pdbx_seq_one_letter_code
_entity_poly.pdbx_strand_id
1 'polypeptide(L)'
;MQRSNSITRENGVSNLHVGIVNNDPRQRKFSISACRRHSIELNENQFMLIIMFSNAETNERISYKQDGSRFGASQLTLKFATNSLYKIFVKARPPQDFVTLNIGGSELKLIQVDTDFGEYAAVWNTSDKTPTKKGTRQDIQFILVGDGHKTLNKNIQVKFYPRSDSHASWGQKLDQITWHCEVDEFGAVSVTEEQTV
;
A
#
# COMPACT_ATOMS: atom_id res chain seq x y z
N MET A 1 -37.95 -77.16 -33.22
CA MET A 1 -38.28 -76.23 -34.32
C MET A 1 -37.31 -75.05 -34.19
N GLN A 2 -36.61 -74.55 -35.22
CA GLN A 2 -37.12 -73.75 -36.37
C GLN A 2 -37.87 -72.50 -35.87
N ARG A 3 -37.57 -71.23 -36.25
CA ARG A 3 -36.68 -70.56 -37.25
C ARG A 3 -36.15 -69.24 -36.63
N SER A 4 -34.98 -68.65 -36.96
CA SER A 4 -34.50 -67.99 -38.21
C SER A 4 -35.16 -66.62 -38.55
N ASN A 5 -34.32 -65.63 -38.93
CA ASN A 5 -34.58 -64.44 -39.79
C ASN A 5 -35.37 -63.22 -39.19
N SER A 6 -35.42 -62.01 -39.80
CA SER A 6 -34.40 -61.05 -40.37
C SER A 6 -35.08 -59.89 -41.17
N ILE A 7 -34.50 -58.66 -41.23
CA ILE A 7 -34.73 -57.60 -42.28
C ILE A 7 -36.14 -56.91 -42.22
N THR A 8 -36.48 -55.69 -42.73
CA THR A 8 -35.87 -54.60 -43.58
C THR A 8 -35.41 -53.35 -42.75
N ARG A 9 -35.31 -52.03 -43.10
CA ARG A 9 -35.80 -51.02 -44.10
C ARG A 9 -37.31 -50.64 -44.03
N GLU A 10 -37.84 -49.49 -44.49
CA GLU A 10 -37.46 -48.45 -45.49
C GLU A 10 -37.61 -46.99 -44.97
N ASN A 11 -36.70 -46.05 -45.29
CA ASN A 11 -36.68 -45.00 -46.35
C ASN A 11 -37.51 -43.71 -46.12
N GLY A 12 -36.85 -42.55 -46.32
CA GLY A 12 -37.45 -41.21 -46.44
C GLY A 12 -36.40 -40.21 -46.94
N VAL A 13 -36.69 -39.46 -48.01
CA VAL A 13 -35.70 -38.68 -48.80
C VAL A 13 -36.14 -37.19 -48.77
N SER A 14 -35.26 -36.19 -48.63
CA SER A 14 -34.65 -35.53 -49.80
C SER A 14 -33.72 -34.33 -49.49
N ASN A 15 -32.71 -34.19 -50.35
CA ASN A 15 -32.10 -32.99 -50.95
C ASN A 15 -31.41 -31.88 -50.10
N LEU A 16 -30.26 -31.44 -50.64
CA LEU A 16 -29.52 -30.23 -50.24
C LEU A 16 -30.07 -28.99 -50.95
N HIS A 17 -29.99 -27.82 -50.30
CA HIS A 17 -29.43 -26.65 -50.98
C HIS A 17 -28.73 -25.67 -50.02
N VAL A 18 -27.83 -24.85 -50.57
CA VAL A 18 -27.04 -23.85 -49.85
C VAL A 18 -27.75 -22.49 -49.85
N GLY A 19 -27.67 -21.74 -48.74
CA GLY A 19 -28.10 -20.34 -48.65
C GLY A 19 -27.09 -19.52 -47.85
N ILE A 20 -26.75 -18.32 -48.35
CA ILE A 20 -25.66 -17.48 -47.84
C ILE A 20 -26.20 -16.11 -47.41
N VAL A 21 -25.82 -15.68 -46.19
CA VAL A 21 -25.83 -14.32 -45.62
C VAL A 21 -27.16 -13.54 -45.57
N ASN A 22 -27.49 -13.04 -44.37
CA ASN A 22 -27.80 -11.62 -44.19
C ASN A 22 -27.61 -11.16 -42.72
N ASN A 23 -27.34 -9.87 -42.52
CA ASN A 23 -27.03 -9.28 -41.21
C ASN A 23 -28.30 -8.91 -40.41
N ASP A 24 -28.33 -9.17 -39.10
CA ASP A 24 -29.18 -8.43 -38.14
C ASP A 24 -28.29 -7.53 -37.25
N PRO A 25 -28.44 -6.20 -37.27
CA PRO A 25 -27.65 -5.28 -36.45
C PRO A 25 -27.85 -5.35 -34.93
N ARG A 26 -28.74 -6.20 -34.40
CA ARG A 26 -29.26 -6.08 -33.04
C ARG A 26 -28.47 -6.73 -31.89
N GLN A 27 -27.31 -7.33 -32.13
CA GLN A 27 -26.42 -7.70 -31.02
C GLN A 27 -25.80 -6.45 -30.38
N ARG A 28 -26.46 -5.94 -29.33
CA ARG A 28 -25.93 -4.90 -28.45
C ARG A 28 -24.66 -5.43 -27.77
N LYS A 29 -23.50 -5.14 -28.35
CA LYS A 29 -22.22 -5.27 -27.68
C LYS A 29 -22.26 -4.40 -26.43
N PHE A 30 -22.33 -5.01 -25.26
CA PHE A 30 -22.09 -4.32 -23.99
C PHE A 30 -20.62 -3.91 -23.97
N SER A 31 -20.36 -2.70 -24.44
CA SER A 31 -19.09 -2.03 -24.23
C SER A 31 -18.93 -1.87 -22.72
N ILE A 32 -18.11 -2.74 -22.11
CA ILE A 32 -17.56 -2.47 -20.78
C ILE A 32 -16.68 -1.25 -20.99
N SER A 33 -17.24 -0.08 -20.66
CA SER A 33 -16.51 1.19 -20.74
C SER A 33 -15.23 1.02 -19.94
N ALA A 34 -14.10 1.02 -20.64
CA ALA A 34 -12.79 0.98 -20.01
C ALA A 34 -12.63 2.31 -19.27
N CYS A 35 -13.02 2.32 -18.00
CA CYS A 35 -12.71 3.41 -17.07
C CYS A 35 -11.20 3.52 -16.97
N ARG A 36 -10.62 4.31 -17.88
CA ARG A 36 -9.21 4.65 -17.98
C ARG A 36 -8.86 5.52 -16.78
N ARG A 37 -8.79 4.88 -15.60
CA ARG A 37 -8.05 5.36 -14.45
C ARG A 37 -6.76 5.94 -15.01
N HIS A 38 -6.47 7.19 -14.69
CA HIS A 38 -5.17 7.74 -15.02
C HIS A 38 -4.15 7.02 -14.14
N SER A 39 -3.66 5.89 -14.64
CA SER A 39 -2.37 5.35 -14.24
C SER A 39 -1.37 6.46 -14.50
N ILE A 40 -0.90 7.08 -13.42
CA ILE A 40 0.32 7.88 -13.47
C ILE A 40 1.39 6.91 -13.96
N GLU A 41 1.90 7.16 -15.17
CA GLU A 41 3.01 6.42 -15.74
C GLU A 41 4.26 6.86 -14.95
N LEU A 42 4.49 6.18 -13.83
CA LEU A 42 5.71 6.29 -13.05
C LEU A 42 6.86 5.73 -13.89
N ASN A 43 8.00 6.42 -13.87
CA ASN A 43 9.23 5.89 -14.45
C ASN A 43 9.63 4.58 -13.73
N GLU A 44 10.41 3.72 -14.38
CA GLU A 44 10.80 2.41 -13.79
C GLU A 44 11.52 2.53 -12.42
N ASN A 45 12.17 3.67 -12.18
CA ASN A 45 12.86 4.01 -10.94
C ASN A 45 11.97 4.73 -9.90
N GLN A 46 10.67 4.91 -10.14
CA GLN A 46 9.76 5.68 -9.29
C GLN A 46 8.65 4.81 -8.68
N PHE A 47 8.32 5.06 -7.41
CA PHE A 47 7.20 4.41 -6.72
C PHE A 47 6.56 5.32 -5.66
N MET A 48 5.27 5.10 -5.39
CA MET A 48 4.61 5.66 -4.20
C MET A 48 4.78 4.70 -3.02
N LEU A 49 5.29 5.22 -1.91
CA LEU A 49 5.34 4.54 -0.61
C LEU A 49 4.21 5.07 0.28
N ILE A 50 3.27 4.21 0.64
CA ILE A 50 2.16 4.52 1.55
C ILE A 50 2.52 3.97 2.93
N ILE A 51 2.58 4.85 3.93
CA ILE A 51 2.95 4.53 5.32
C ILE A 51 1.76 4.84 6.23
N MET A 52 1.38 3.87 7.06
CA MET A 52 0.28 3.98 8.00
C MET A 52 0.71 3.59 9.42
N PHE A 53 0.24 4.33 10.41
CA PHE A 53 0.53 4.07 11.83
C PHE A 53 -0.76 3.94 12.63
N SER A 54 -0.88 2.88 13.43
CA SER A 54 -1.95 2.73 14.43
C SER A 54 -1.41 2.20 15.76
N ASN A 55 -2.05 2.57 16.87
CA ASN A 55 -1.75 1.99 18.17
C ASN A 55 -2.11 0.49 18.15
N ALA A 56 -1.21 -0.38 18.60
CA ALA A 56 -1.39 -1.82 18.45
C ALA A 56 -2.47 -2.42 19.37
N GLU A 57 -2.79 -1.73 20.46
CA GLU A 57 -3.77 -2.15 21.48
C GLU A 57 -5.18 -1.70 21.10
N THR A 58 -5.36 -0.42 20.73
CA THR A 58 -6.68 0.14 20.35
C THR A 58 -7.02 0.01 18.87
N ASN A 59 -6.01 -0.22 18.02
CA ASN A 59 -6.07 -0.14 16.55
C ASN A 59 -6.42 1.25 15.99
N GLU A 60 -6.53 2.28 16.83
CA GLU A 60 -6.73 3.65 16.36
C GLU A 60 -5.52 4.16 15.56
N ARG A 61 -5.79 4.90 14.48
CA ARG A 61 -4.82 5.77 13.83
C ARG A 61 -4.14 6.70 14.85
N ILE A 62 -2.86 7.01 14.62
CA ILE A 62 -2.17 8.04 15.40
C ILE A 62 -2.75 9.42 15.11
N SER A 63 -2.56 10.36 16.05
CA SER A 63 -2.84 11.76 15.79
C SER A 63 -1.61 12.47 15.23
N TYR A 64 -1.83 13.50 14.43
CA TYR A 64 -0.78 14.40 13.96
C TYR A 64 -1.10 15.85 14.29
N LYS A 65 -0.19 16.74 13.94
CA LYS A 65 -0.43 18.18 13.88
C LYS A 65 0.31 18.75 12.69
N GLN A 66 -0.38 19.49 11.82
CA GLN A 66 0.30 20.36 10.86
C GLN A 66 0.95 21.54 11.63
N ASP A 67 2.26 21.68 11.50
CA ASP A 67 3.05 22.76 12.11
C ASP A 67 3.51 23.80 11.06
N GLY A 68 3.40 23.49 9.77
CA GLY A 68 3.76 24.37 8.66
C GLY A 68 5.25 24.70 8.64
N SER A 69 5.62 25.86 8.09
CA SER A 69 7.02 26.34 7.98
C SER A 69 7.71 26.67 9.32
N ARG A 70 7.15 26.22 10.45
CA ARG A 70 7.61 26.58 11.81
C ARG A 70 8.75 25.71 12.33
N PHE A 71 8.97 24.55 11.72
CA PHE A 71 10.09 23.65 12.00
C PHE A 71 10.67 23.13 10.67
N GLY A 72 11.98 22.89 10.60
CA GLY A 72 12.69 22.68 9.32
C GLY A 72 12.60 21.29 8.71
N ALA A 73 12.19 20.26 9.46
CA ALA A 73 12.31 18.86 9.02
C ALA A 73 11.07 18.27 8.33
N SER A 74 9.86 18.71 8.70
CA SER A 74 8.61 18.37 8.02
C SER A 74 7.51 19.38 8.37
N GLN A 75 6.52 19.52 7.50
CA GLN A 75 5.34 20.37 7.71
C GLN A 75 4.40 19.83 8.81
N LEU A 76 4.60 18.59 9.27
CA LEU A 76 3.78 17.95 10.29
C LEU A 76 4.60 17.36 11.45
N THR A 77 3.94 17.15 12.58
CA THR A 77 4.42 16.37 13.72
C THR A 77 3.53 15.16 13.91
N LEU A 78 4.11 13.96 13.92
CA LEU A 78 3.43 12.74 14.36
C LEU A 78 3.42 12.65 15.89
N LYS A 79 2.31 12.23 16.49
CA LYS A 79 2.18 12.08 17.94
C LYS A 79 2.19 10.62 18.35
N PHE A 80 3.06 10.28 19.29
CA PHE A 80 3.18 8.94 19.84
C PHE A 80 3.17 9.01 21.38
N ALA A 81 2.61 7.98 22.01
CA ALA A 81 2.80 7.72 23.43
C ALA A 81 4.11 6.93 23.63
N THR A 82 4.84 7.24 24.71
CA THR A 82 5.93 6.40 25.23
C THR A 82 5.39 5.10 25.83
N ASN A 83 6.21 4.05 25.96
CA ASN A 83 5.79 2.77 26.56
C ASN A 83 4.57 2.13 25.86
N SER A 84 4.46 2.30 24.54
CA SER A 84 3.32 1.83 23.74
C SER A 84 3.80 1.08 22.50
N LEU A 85 2.96 0.15 22.05
CA LEU A 85 3.17 -0.58 20.80
C LEU A 85 2.40 0.10 19.66
N TYR A 86 3.04 0.22 18.50
CA TYR A 86 2.47 0.78 17.28
C TYR A 86 2.62 -0.19 16.13
N LYS A 87 1.52 -0.49 15.44
CA LYS A 87 1.53 -1.17 14.15
C LYS A 87 1.95 -0.15 13.09
N ILE A 88 3.02 -0.46 12.37
CA ILE A 88 3.43 0.24 11.16
C ILE A 88 3.04 -0.64 9.99
N PHE A 89 2.34 -0.09 9.02
CA PHE A 89 2.06 -0.74 7.74
C PHE A 89 2.67 0.08 6.62
N VAL A 90 3.26 -0.60 5.64
CA VAL A 90 4.00 0.00 4.53
C VAL A 90 3.56 -0.69 3.23
N LYS A 91 3.23 0.09 2.19
CA LYS A 91 2.87 -0.43 0.87
C LYS A 91 3.56 0.34 -0.25
N ALA A 92 4.11 -0.37 -1.23
CA ALA A 92 4.67 0.23 -2.44
C ALA A 92 3.72 0.14 -3.66
N ARG A 93 3.79 1.11 -4.57
CA ARG A 93 3.13 1.10 -5.89
C ARG A 93 4.05 1.74 -6.95
N PRO A 94 4.60 0.98 -7.93
CA PRO A 94 4.55 -0.48 -8.06
C PRO A 94 5.13 -1.21 -6.83
N PRO A 95 4.79 -2.49 -6.60
CA PRO A 95 5.37 -3.29 -5.51
C PRO A 95 6.90 -3.21 -5.46
N GLN A 96 7.46 -3.27 -4.25
CA GLN A 96 8.90 -3.31 -4.00
C GLN A 96 9.16 -4.32 -2.88
N ASP A 97 10.31 -4.99 -2.94
CA ASP A 97 10.74 -5.97 -1.95
C ASP A 97 11.46 -5.29 -0.78
N PHE A 98 10.78 -5.17 0.36
CA PHE A 98 11.32 -4.56 1.58
C PHE A 98 11.58 -5.61 2.67
N VAL A 99 12.69 -5.45 3.40
CA VAL A 99 13.22 -6.46 4.33
C VAL A 99 13.26 -5.95 5.77
N THR A 100 13.79 -4.75 6.02
CA THR A 100 13.82 -4.13 7.36
C THR A 100 13.40 -2.66 7.35
N LEU A 101 12.96 -2.21 8.52
CA LEU A 101 12.64 -0.83 8.84
C LEU A 101 13.36 -0.46 10.14
N ASN A 102 14.33 0.45 10.10
CA ASN A 102 14.80 1.12 11.30
C ASN A 102 13.96 2.38 11.54
N ILE A 103 13.31 2.48 12.70
CA ILE A 103 12.55 3.67 13.09
C ILE A 103 12.98 4.18 14.46
N GLY A 104 13.59 5.36 14.47
CA GLY A 104 14.13 6.00 15.68
C GLY A 104 15.11 5.12 16.46
N GLY A 105 16.01 4.43 15.75
CA GLY A 105 17.00 3.51 16.33
C GLY A 105 16.48 2.09 16.60
N SER A 106 15.19 1.83 16.40
CA SER A 106 14.58 0.52 16.57
C SER A 106 14.60 -0.24 15.24
N GLU A 107 15.48 -1.24 15.10
CA GLU A 107 15.55 -2.14 13.94
C GLU A 107 14.38 -3.14 13.97
N LEU A 108 13.54 -3.13 12.94
CA LEU A 108 12.36 -3.99 12.82
C LEU A 108 12.45 -4.83 11.55
N LYS A 109 12.27 -6.16 11.67
CA LYS A 109 12.02 -7.00 10.49
C LYS A 109 10.60 -6.75 9.99
N LEU A 110 10.46 -6.56 8.67
CA LEU A 110 9.15 -6.46 8.02
C LEU A 110 8.55 -7.85 7.82
N ILE A 111 7.24 -7.95 8.06
CA ILE A 111 6.43 -9.15 7.80
C ILE A 111 5.58 -8.84 6.57
N GLN A 112 5.71 -9.64 5.51
CA GLN A 112 4.83 -9.54 4.34
C GLN A 112 3.38 -9.82 4.76
N VAL A 113 2.48 -8.92 4.38
CA VAL A 113 1.02 -9.06 4.53
C VAL A 113 0.43 -9.61 3.23
N ASP A 114 0.88 -9.08 2.10
CA ASP A 114 0.56 -9.56 0.75
C ASP A 114 1.74 -9.26 -0.19
N THR A 115 2.29 -10.31 -0.81
CA THR A 115 3.42 -10.20 -1.74
C THR A 115 3.05 -9.53 -3.05
N ASP A 116 1.89 -9.83 -3.60
CA ASP A 116 1.49 -9.43 -4.96
C ASP A 116 1.17 -7.94 -5.02
N PHE A 117 0.88 -7.33 -3.87
CA PHE A 117 0.63 -5.90 -3.71
C PHE A 117 1.75 -5.13 -2.97
N GLY A 118 2.85 -5.79 -2.62
CA GLY A 118 3.99 -5.16 -1.92
C GLY A 118 3.60 -4.57 -0.56
N GLU A 119 2.82 -5.31 0.24
CA GLU A 119 2.31 -4.90 1.55
C GLU A 119 3.09 -5.53 2.70
N TYR A 120 3.48 -4.71 3.67
CA TYR A 120 4.32 -5.09 4.81
C TYR A 120 3.80 -4.52 6.12
N ALA A 121 4.02 -5.23 7.22
CA ALA A 121 3.72 -4.77 8.56
C ALA A 121 4.90 -5.01 9.53
N ALA A 122 5.01 -4.14 10.54
CA ALA A 122 5.89 -4.28 11.69
C ALA A 122 5.19 -3.79 12.97
N VAL A 123 5.73 -4.17 14.13
CA VAL A 123 5.32 -3.60 15.43
C VAL A 123 6.50 -2.88 16.06
N TRP A 124 6.37 -1.57 16.22
CA TRP A 124 7.33 -0.72 16.88
C TRP A 124 6.99 -0.54 18.36
N ASN A 125 8.00 -0.58 19.23
CA ASN A 125 7.87 -0.37 20.67
C ASN A 125 8.53 0.95 21.05
N THR A 126 7.81 1.81 21.78
CA THR A 126 8.30 3.13 22.24
C THR A 126 8.72 3.15 23.71
N SER A 127 9.01 1.99 24.33
CA SER A 127 9.43 1.91 25.74
C SER A 127 10.84 2.44 26.01
N ASP A 128 11.68 2.59 24.99
CA ASP A 128 12.99 3.24 25.04
C ASP A 128 12.92 4.76 24.78
N LYS A 129 11.75 5.29 24.40
CA LYS A 129 11.57 6.69 24.03
C LYS A 129 11.10 7.53 25.23
N THR A 130 11.79 8.63 25.50
CA THR A 130 11.44 9.58 26.57
C THR A 130 10.43 10.65 26.09
N PRO A 131 9.52 11.16 26.94
CA PRO A 131 8.60 12.24 26.56
C PRO A 131 9.31 13.51 26.08
N THR A 132 8.95 14.00 24.90
CA THR A 132 9.57 15.16 24.27
C THR A 132 9.20 16.45 25.00
N LYS A 133 10.20 17.22 25.48
CA LYS A 133 10.03 18.47 26.25
C LYS A 133 8.95 19.42 25.69
N LYS A 134 8.21 20.10 26.57
CA LYS A 134 7.18 21.10 26.19
C LYS A 134 7.78 22.16 25.25
N GLY A 135 7.02 22.55 24.22
CA GLY A 135 7.46 23.48 23.16
C GLY A 135 8.30 22.84 22.05
N THR A 136 9.06 21.78 22.34
CA THR A 136 9.99 21.15 21.37
C THR A 136 9.37 20.03 20.54
N ARG A 137 10.14 19.57 19.54
CA ARG A 137 9.96 18.36 18.71
C ARG A 137 11.26 17.55 18.73
N GLN A 138 11.19 16.33 18.23
CA GLN A 138 12.35 15.49 17.91
C GLN A 138 12.19 14.99 16.49
N ASP A 139 13.29 14.93 15.74
CA ASP A 139 13.33 14.22 14.47
C ASP A 139 13.88 12.82 14.71
N ILE A 140 13.24 11.80 14.13
CA ILE A 140 13.73 10.42 14.16
C ILE A 140 13.91 9.92 12.74
N GLN A 141 14.94 9.10 12.53
CA GLN A 141 15.15 8.44 11.24
C GLN A 141 14.05 7.39 10.99
N PHE A 142 13.59 7.33 9.75
CA PHE A 142 12.84 6.24 9.15
C PHE A 142 13.71 5.72 8.00
N ILE A 143 14.33 4.56 8.21
CA ILE A 143 15.23 3.91 7.24
C ILE A 143 14.57 2.63 6.77
N LEU A 144 14.25 2.54 5.48
CA LEU A 144 13.58 1.39 4.88
C LEU A 144 14.56 0.73 3.90
N VAL A 145 14.90 -0.54 4.16
CA VAL A 145 15.87 -1.31 3.36
C VAL A 145 15.15 -2.42 2.60
N GLY A 146 15.38 -2.46 1.30
CA GLY A 146 14.87 -3.47 0.38
C GLY A 146 15.94 -4.25 -0.35
N ASP A 147 15.51 -5.16 -1.21
CA ASP A 147 16.41 -5.99 -2.02
C ASP A 147 17.23 -5.14 -3.01
N GLY A 148 18.39 -5.67 -3.43
CA GLY A 148 19.37 -4.92 -4.21
C GLY A 148 19.99 -3.73 -3.46
N HIS A 149 19.95 -3.76 -2.11
CA HIS A 149 20.38 -2.68 -1.21
C HIS A 149 19.59 -1.35 -1.34
N LYS A 150 18.40 -1.37 -1.95
CA LYS A 150 17.51 -0.20 -2.05
C LYS A 150 17.27 0.42 -0.67
N THR A 151 17.72 1.65 -0.44
CA THR A 151 17.72 2.27 0.90
C THR A 151 17.07 3.65 0.86
N LEU A 152 15.89 3.77 1.47
CA LEU A 152 15.29 5.06 1.82
C LEU A 152 15.78 5.45 3.22
N ASN A 153 16.23 6.71 3.40
CA ASN A 153 16.53 7.27 4.72
C ASN A 153 15.95 8.68 4.82
N LYS A 154 14.94 8.86 5.67
CA LYS A 154 14.25 10.15 5.84
C LYS A 154 13.95 10.42 7.30
N ASN A 155 14.21 11.65 7.74
CA ASN A 155 13.78 12.09 9.07
C ASN A 155 12.27 12.36 9.07
N ILE A 156 11.58 11.87 10.11
CA ILE A 156 10.19 12.21 10.41
C ILE A 156 10.13 12.96 11.74
N GLN A 157 9.42 14.08 11.74
CA GLN A 157 9.26 14.92 12.93
C GLN A 157 8.17 14.35 13.84
N VAL A 158 8.53 14.13 15.10
CA VAL A 158 7.68 13.46 16.10
C VAL A 158 7.57 14.25 17.40
N LYS A 159 6.55 13.89 18.17
CA LYS A 159 6.42 14.24 19.57
C LYS A 159 5.95 13.05 20.39
N PHE A 160 6.84 12.59 21.27
CA PHE A 160 6.51 11.60 22.30
C PHE A 160 5.85 12.30 23.49
N TYR A 161 4.75 11.71 23.95
CA TYR A 161 3.99 12.11 25.12
C TYR A 161 4.00 10.97 26.16
N PRO A 162 3.87 11.26 27.47
CA PRO A 162 3.69 10.21 28.47
C PRO A 162 2.49 9.31 28.13
N ARG A 163 2.54 8.02 28.47
CA ARG A 163 1.45 7.06 28.14
C ARG A 163 0.07 7.47 28.68
N SER A 164 0.04 8.24 29.76
CA SER A 164 -1.18 8.76 30.40
C SER A 164 -1.65 10.12 29.85
N ASP A 165 -0.96 10.70 28.86
CA ASP A 165 -1.25 12.03 28.33
C ASP A 165 -2.09 11.96 27.05
N SER A 166 -3.34 12.42 27.13
CA SER A 166 -4.30 12.42 26.03
C SER A 166 -3.89 13.31 24.85
N HIS A 167 -2.89 14.18 24.98
CA HIS A 167 -2.34 14.92 23.84
C HIS A 167 -1.73 13.99 22.77
N ALA A 168 -1.39 12.74 23.11
CA ALA A 168 -0.95 11.71 22.16
C ALA A 168 -2.04 11.33 21.14
N SER A 169 -3.31 11.30 21.56
CA SER A 169 -4.47 10.88 20.76
C SER A 169 -5.45 12.02 20.41
N TRP A 170 -5.22 13.23 20.93
CA TRP A 170 -6.00 14.42 20.61
C TRP A 170 -5.55 15.08 19.30
N GLY A 171 -6.49 15.33 18.39
CA GLY A 171 -6.29 16.13 17.17
C GLY A 171 -6.81 15.40 15.93
N GLN A 172 -6.41 15.88 14.75
CA GLN A 172 -6.62 15.14 13.50
C GLN A 172 -5.93 13.77 13.59
N LYS A 173 -6.66 12.74 13.17
CA LYS A 173 -6.12 11.39 12.94
C LYS A 173 -5.43 11.37 11.58
N LEU A 174 -4.29 10.71 11.49
CA LEU A 174 -3.56 10.47 10.25
C LEU A 174 -3.98 9.11 9.72
N ASP A 175 -4.61 9.07 8.55
CA ASP A 175 -4.92 7.79 7.89
C ASP A 175 -3.67 7.22 7.22
N GLN A 176 -2.99 8.03 6.40
CA GLN A 176 -1.73 7.68 5.76
C GLN A 176 -0.82 8.86 5.43
N ILE A 177 0.48 8.58 5.30
CA ILE A 177 1.46 9.38 4.58
C ILE A 177 1.71 8.72 3.24
N THR A 178 1.74 9.49 2.15
CA THR A 178 2.22 9.06 0.84
C THR A 178 3.53 9.78 0.54
N TRP A 179 4.60 9.04 0.30
CA TRP A 179 5.86 9.56 -0.25
C TRP A 179 6.00 9.13 -1.70
N HIS A 180 6.12 10.09 -2.61
CA HIS A 180 6.59 9.81 -3.96
C HIS A 180 8.11 9.64 -3.88
N CYS A 181 8.59 8.49 -4.34
CA CYS A 181 9.96 8.05 -4.15
C CYS A 181 10.63 7.84 -5.51
N GLU A 182 11.92 8.17 -5.60
CA GLU A 182 12.75 7.95 -6.80
C GLU A 182 14.08 7.32 -6.39
N VAL A 183 14.47 6.26 -7.10
CA VAL A 183 15.67 5.45 -6.87
C VAL A 183 16.78 5.87 -7.83
N ASP A 184 17.98 6.14 -7.29
CA ASP A 184 19.16 6.44 -8.12
C ASP A 184 19.89 5.17 -8.61
N GLU A 185 20.93 5.37 -9.42
CA GLU A 185 21.76 4.30 -10.00
C GLU A 185 22.52 3.46 -8.94
N PHE A 186 22.57 3.91 -7.69
CA PHE A 186 23.22 3.24 -6.56
C PHE A 186 22.22 2.61 -5.57
N GLY A 187 20.91 2.70 -5.85
CA GLY A 187 19.86 2.18 -4.98
C GLY A 187 19.47 3.11 -3.82
N ALA A 188 20.01 4.34 -3.74
CA ALA A 188 19.54 5.30 -2.76
C ALA A 188 18.15 5.81 -3.16
N VAL A 189 17.21 5.82 -2.20
CA VAL A 189 15.83 6.21 -2.45
C VAL A 189 15.57 7.59 -1.86
N SER A 190 15.34 8.56 -2.73
CA SER A 190 14.93 9.92 -2.39
C SER A 190 13.41 10.03 -2.31
N VAL A 191 12.90 11.02 -1.54
CA VAL A 191 11.48 11.37 -1.52
C VAL A 191 11.29 12.72 -2.20
N THR A 192 10.55 12.72 -3.30
CA THR A 192 10.32 13.89 -4.17
C THR A 192 9.04 14.66 -3.81
N GLU A 193 8.02 13.99 -3.26
CA GLU A 193 6.79 14.61 -2.75
C GLU A 193 6.29 13.91 -1.47
N GLU A 194 5.72 14.67 -0.54
CA GLU A 194 5.10 14.18 0.71
C GLU A 194 3.65 14.69 0.80
N GLN A 195 2.69 13.76 0.81
CA GLN A 195 1.26 14.03 1.00
C GLN A 195 0.76 13.32 2.27
N THR A 196 -0.23 13.89 2.96
CA THR A 196 -0.87 13.26 4.13
C THR A 196 -2.38 13.39 4.07
N VAL A 197 -3.08 12.32 4.47
CA VAL A 197 -4.54 12.21 4.54
C VAL A 197 -4.95 11.83 5.96
#